data_AF-A0A117QH04-F1
#
_entry.id   AF-A0A117QH04-F1
#
_cell.length_a   1.000
_cell.length_b   1.000
_cell.length_c   1.000
_cell.angle_alpha   90.00
_cell.angle_beta   90.00
_cell.angle_gamma   90.00
#
_symmetry.space_group_name_H-M   'P 1'
#
loop_
_entity.id
_entity.type
_entity.pdbx_description
1 polymer ?
#
loop_
_entity_poly.entity_id
_entity_poly.type
_entity_poly.pdbx_seq_one_letter_code
_entity_poly.pdbx_strand_id
1 'polypeptide(L)'
;MAWTTEEFGESHEGIVGAVLEDGSEPKPAYFDIGSGAEMYRTSEWWAYDGRMRRPRAAAVRAACSCGWRGPGVPVPWDELDEDGLEELDVSGPRRDWSEHIRTVERRTVPLPEDLAQLLSALEDKLCALAEDAPAAALRAVAALDRLSRRAGREAACTIEEDGEQSWEALGRALGIDADRARSLVTRYLLLH
;
A
#
# COMPACT_ATOMS: atom_id res chain seq x y z
N MET A 1 12.54 -4.33 0.55
CA MET A 1 11.47 -3.99 1.50
C MET A 1 10.38 -3.25 0.76
N ALA A 2 9.13 -3.69 0.91
CA ALA A 2 7.98 -3.02 0.34
C ALA A 2 7.66 -1.69 1.06
N TRP A 3 6.94 -0.81 0.38
CA TRP A 3 6.47 0.49 0.86
C TRP A 3 4.95 0.50 0.87
N THR A 4 4.35 1.01 1.95
CA THR A 4 2.90 1.18 2.08
C THR A 4 2.59 2.54 2.69
N THR A 5 1.32 2.93 2.60
CA THR A 5 0.76 4.05 3.38
C THR A 5 -0.32 3.51 4.30
N GLU A 6 -0.62 4.24 5.37
CA GLU A 6 -1.70 3.87 6.30
C GLU A 6 -3.07 3.90 5.60
N GLU A 7 -3.28 4.88 4.72
CA GLU A 7 -4.55 5.09 4.01
C GLU A 7 -4.87 3.97 3.00
N PHE A 8 -3.88 3.59 2.16
CA PHE A 8 -4.12 2.68 1.04
C PHE A 8 -3.58 1.26 1.25
N GLY A 9 -2.67 1.06 2.22
CA GLY A 9 -2.11 -0.23 2.58
C GLY A 9 -1.62 -1.05 1.38
N GLU A 10 -2.03 -2.32 1.33
CA GLU A 10 -1.61 -3.29 0.32
C GLU A 10 -2.16 -3.02 -1.09
N SER A 11 -3.29 -2.29 -1.22
CA SER A 11 -3.85 -1.93 -2.53
C SER A 11 -2.89 -1.05 -3.33
N HIS A 12 -1.94 -0.40 -2.64
CA HIS A 12 -0.91 0.43 -3.25
C HIS A 12 0.50 0.10 -2.74
N GLU A 13 0.74 -1.14 -2.30
CA GLU A 13 2.08 -1.60 -1.93
C GLU A 13 3.08 -1.35 -3.07
N GLY A 14 4.16 -0.66 -2.75
CA GLY A 14 5.26 -0.33 -3.64
C GLY A 14 6.45 -1.24 -3.40
N ILE A 15 7.13 -1.63 -4.46
CA ILE A 15 8.42 -2.30 -4.40
C ILE A 15 9.42 -1.66 -5.37
N VAL A 16 10.70 -1.95 -5.16
CA VAL A 16 11.72 -1.75 -6.19
C VAL A 16 11.76 -3.00 -7.05
N GLY A 17 11.07 -2.97 -8.19
CA GLY A 17 10.96 -4.09 -9.13
C GLY A 17 12.14 -4.17 -10.10
N ALA A 18 12.53 -5.38 -10.46
CA ALA A 18 13.50 -5.62 -11.54
C ALA A 18 12.90 -5.39 -12.93
N VAL A 19 13.76 -4.92 -13.84
CA VAL A 19 13.50 -4.82 -15.28
C VAL A 19 14.63 -5.54 -16.01
N LEU A 20 14.30 -6.43 -16.94
CA LEU A 20 15.26 -7.18 -17.75
C LEU A 20 15.81 -6.34 -18.91
N GLU A 21 16.83 -6.85 -19.60
CA GLU A 21 17.49 -6.17 -20.71
C GLU A 21 16.53 -5.86 -21.87
N ASP A 22 15.53 -6.71 -22.09
CA ASP A 22 14.47 -6.49 -23.08
C ASP A 22 13.36 -5.53 -22.61
N GLY A 23 13.51 -4.94 -21.42
CA GLY A 23 12.55 -4.02 -20.80
C GLY A 23 11.37 -4.71 -20.10
N SER A 24 11.31 -6.04 -20.09
CA SER A 24 10.23 -6.79 -19.45
C SER A 24 10.42 -6.93 -17.93
N GLU A 25 9.34 -7.27 -17.22
CA GLU A 25 9.44 -7.68 -15.81
C GLU A 25 9.74 -9.18 -15.73
N PRO A 26 10.68 -9.60 -14.88
CA PRO A 26 10.91 -11.01 -14.68
C PRO A 26 9.72 -11.68 -14.00
N LYS A 27 9.59 -12.99 -14.22
CA LYS A 27 8.70 -13.81 -13.40
C LYS A 27 9.16 -13.73 -11.93
N PRO A 28 8.23 -13.77 -10.95
CA PRO A 28 8.59 -13.74 -9.55
C PRO A 28 9.62 -14.82 -9.19
N ALA A 29 10.63 -14.44 -8.43
CA ALA A 29 11.59 -15.37 -7.84
C ALA A 29 10.94 -16.07 -6.65
N TYR A 30 11.24 -17.36 -6.50
CA TYR A 30 10.73 -18.21 -5.43
C TYR A 30 11.89 -18.66 -4.54
N PHE A 31 11.73 -18.48 -3.24
CA PHE A 31 12.71 -18.84 -2.23
C PHE A 31 12.09 -19.85 -1.25
N ASP A 32 12.76 -20.98 -1.11
CA ASP A 32 12.49 -21.93 -0.04
C ASP A 32 13.20 -21.42 1.23
N ILE A 33 12.42 -20.87 2.17
CA ILE A 33 12.93 -20.34 3.45
C ILE A 33 12.71 -21.35 4.59
N GLY A 34 12.56 -22.65 4.28
CA GLY A 34 12.56 -23.74 5.28
C GLY A 34 11.22 -24.45 5.46
N SER A 35 11.06 -25.14 6.60
CA SER A 35 10.09 -26.23 6.84
C SER A 35 8.58 -25.89 6.84
N GLY A 36 8.18 -24.73 6.33
CA GLY A 36 6.78 -24.34 6.13
C GLY A 36 6.25 -24.75 4.75
N ALA A 37 4.92 -24.72 4.58
CA ALA A 37 4.30 -24.99 3.27
C ALA A 37 4.30 -23.76 2.33
N GLU A 38 4.77 -22.60 2.80
CA GLU A 38 4.73 -21.34 2.05
C GLU A 38 6.11 -20.99 1.49
N MET A 39 6.18 -20.92 0.16
CA MET A 39 7.36 -20.49 -0.58
C MET A 39 7.32 -18.97 -0.71
N TYR A 40 8.38 -18.28 -0.27
CA TYR A 40 8.45 -16.83 -0.39
C TYR A 40 8.60 -16.43 -1.86
N ARG A 41 7.77 -15.50 -2.31
CA ARG A 41 7.71 -15.05 -3.70
C ARG A 41 7.94 -13.55 -3.76
N THR A 42 8.89 -13.11 -4.58
CA THR A 42 9.19 -11.68 -4.75
C THR A 42 9.53 -11.33 -6.18
N SER A 43 9.17 -10.11 -6.59
CA SER A 43 9.64 -9.48 -7.83
C SER A 43 10.60 -8.31 -7.55
N GLU A 44 11.08 -8.20 -6.31
CA GLU A 44 12.05 -7.17 -5.94
C GLU A 44 13.40 -7.41 -6.61
N TRP A 45 14.05 -6.32 -7.00
CA TRP A 45 15.23 -6.35 -7.84
C TRP A 45 16.41 -7.15 -7.27
N TRP A 46 16.58 -7.13 -5.95
CA TRP A 46 17.66 -7.84 -5.25
C TRP A 46 17.61 -9.37 -5.50
N ALA A 47 16.44 -9.91 -5.85
CA ALA A 47 16.30 -11.32 -6.18
C ALA A 47 16.84 -11.69 -7.59
N TYR A 48 17.20 -10.69 -8.40
CA TYR A 48 17.60 -10.82 -9.80
C TYR A 48 19.03 -10.33 -10.03
N ASP A 49 19.96 -10.98 -9.34
CA ASP A 49 21.40 -10.71 -9.34
C ASP A 49 22.19 -11.60 -10.33
N GLY A 50 21.52 -12.53 -11.02
CA GLY A 50 22.17 -13.53 -11.87
C GLY A 50 22.61 -14.81 -11.14
N ARG A 51 22.54 -14.86 -9.80
CA ARG A 51 22.88 -16.06 -9.02
C ARG A 51 21.77 -17.10 -9.13
N MET A 52 22.12 -18.37 -8.88
CA MET A 52 21.18 -19.51 -8.91
C MET A 52 20.39 -19.64 -10.22
N ARG A 53 21.01 -19.30 -11.37
CA ARG A 53 20.38 -19.29 -12.72
C ARG A 53 19.17 -18.35 -12.86
N ARG A 54 19.01 -17.39 -11.95
CA ARG A 54 17.99 -16.36 -12.07
C ARG A 54 18.44 -15.32 -13.12
N PRO A 55 17.50 -14.63 -13.77
CA PRO A 55 17.85 -13.47 -14.60
C PRO A 55 18.59 -12.42 -13.78
N ARG A 56 19.47 -11.66 -14.46
CA ARG A 56 20.08 -10.45 -13.91
C ARG A 56 19.27 -9.24 -14.35
N ALA A 57 18.84 -8.39 -13.42
CA ALA A 57 18.09 -7.17 -13.75
C ALA A 57 18.99 -6.19 -14.53
N ALA A 58 18.53 -5.61 -15.63
CA ALA A 58 19.26 -4.54 -16.32
C ALA A 58 18.95 -3.16 -15.73
N ALA A 59 17.76 -2.99 -15.16
CA ALA A 59 17.31 -1.76 -14.51
C ALA A 59 16.39 -2.07 -13.32
N VAL A 60 16.15 -1.06 -12.49
CA VAL A 60 15.15 -1.06 -11.41
C VAL A 60 14.10 0.01 -11.65
N ARG A 61 12.90 -0.22 -11.13
CA ARG A 61 11.85 0.80 -11.11
C ARG A 61 10.95 0.66 -9.90
N ALA A 62 10.18 1.69 -9.60
CA ALA A 62 9.04 1.54 -8.73
C ALA A 62 7.97 0.68 -9.40
N ALA A 63 7.46 -0.32 -8.69
CA ALA A 63 6.28 -1.07 -9.10
C ALA A 63 5.25 -1.04 -7.97
N CYS A 64 4.01 -0.72 -8.31
CA CYS A 64 2.89 -0.73 -7.36
C CYS A 64 2.00 -1.96 -7.61
N SER A 65 1.44 -2.52 -6.54
CA SER A 65 0.49 -3.65 -6.58
C SER A 65 -0.74 -3.37 -7.43
N CYS A 66 -1.14 -2.09 -7.55
CA CYS A 66 -2.22 -1.64 -8.44
C CYS A 66 -1.90 -1.75 -9.95
N GLY A 67 -0.67 -2.16 -10.32
CA GLY A 67 -0.22 -2.30 -11.70
C GLY A 67 0.55 -1.10 -12.25
N TRP A 68 0.61 0.03 -11.53
CA TRP A 68 1.41 1.18 -11.94
C TRP A 68 2.91 0.85 -11.91
N ARG A 69 3.66 1.43 -12.86
CA ARG A 69 5.10 1.25 -13.03
C ARG A 69 5.77 2.61 -13.25
N GLY A 70 6.81 2.87 -12.46
CA GLY A 70 7.66 4.05 -12.60
C GLY A 70 8.70 3.92 -13.72
N PRO A 71 9.48 4.98 -13.97
CA PRO A 71 10.60 4.94 -14.90
C PRO A 71 11.68 3.95 -14.44
N GLY A 72 12.36 3.34 -15.42
CA GLY A 72 13.48 2.44 -15.18
C GLY A 72 14.80 3.19 -15.02
N VAL A 73 15.59 2.80 -14.03
CA VAL A 73 16.95 3.30 -13.78
C VAL A 73 17.92 2.13 -13.93
N PRO A 74 18.94 2.21 -14.80
CA PRO A 74 19.91 1.13 -14.98
C PRO A 74 20.60 0.73 -13.67
N VAL A 75 20.88 -0.56 -13.52
CA VAL A 75 21.69 -1.06 -12.39
C VAL A 75 23.17 -0.98 -12.75
N PRO A 76 24.00 -0.23 -12.01
CA PRO A 76 25.43 -0.10 -12.29
C PRO A 76 26.19 -1.31 -11.75
N TRP A 77 25.97 -2.48 -12.37
CA TRP A 77 26.54 -3.75 -11.92
C TRP A 77 28.06 -3.80 -11.82
N ASP A 78 28.75 -2.96 -12.58
CA ASP A 78 30.22 -2.87 -12.54
C ASP A 78 30.72 -2.09 -11.32
N GLU A 79 29.85 -1.30 -10.67
CA GLU A 79 30.13 -0.50 -9.49
C GLU A 79 29.66 -1.17 -8.19
N LEU A 80 28.75 -2.14 -8.28
CA LEU A 80 28.26 -2.93 -7.16
C LEU A 80 29.17 -4.14 -6.93
N ASP A 81 29.75 -4.28 -5.74
CA ASP A 81 30.46 -5.49 -5.35
C ASP A 81 29.48 -6.64 -5.01
N GLU A 82 30.00 -7.82 -4.63
CA GLU A 82 29.18 -9.02 -4.36
C GLU A 82 28.20 -8.87 -3.18
N ASP A 83 28.42 -7.88 -2.31
CA ASP A 83 27.62 -7.58 -1.11
C ASP A 83 26.86 -6.24 -1.23
N GLY A 84 27.19 -5.42 -2.23
CA GLY A 84 26.72 -4.04 -2.43
C GLY A 84 25.28 -3.92 -2.94
N LEU A 85 24.49 -5.00 -2.96
CA LEU A 85 23.06 -4.91 -3.30
C LEU A 85 22.31 -3.96 -2.35
N GLU A 86 22.77 -3.80 -1.12
CA GLU A 86 22.20 -2.84 -0.16
C GLU A 86 22.59 -1.38 -0.45
N GLU A 87 23.60 -1.15 -1.29
CA GLU A 87 24.16 0.17 -1.59
C GLU A 87 23.47 0.88 -2.76
N LEU A 88 22.61 0.16 -3.51
CA LEU A 88 21.87 0.77 -4.60
C LEU A 88 20.93 1.87 -4.07
N ASP A 89 21.10 3.09 -4.57
CA ASP A 89 20.21 4.20 -4.23
C ASP A 89 18.80 3.98 -4.80
N VAL A 90 17.87 3.59 -3.93
CA VAL A 90 16.45 3.40 -4.25
C VAL A 90 15.60 4.65 -4.01
N SER A 91 16.21 5.80 -3.71
CA SER A 91 15.51 7.05 -3.43
C SER A 91 14.70 7.56 -4.62
N GLY A 92 15.20 7.37 -5.85
CA GLY A 92 14.50 7.68 -7.11
C GLY A 92 13.18 6.92 -7.23
N PRO A 93 13.22 5.58 -7.33
CA PRO A 93 12.01 4.74 -7.34
C PRO A 93 11.05 5.03 -6.18
N ARG A 94 11.56 5.26 -4.96
CA ARG A 94 10.71 5.58 -3.81
C ARG A 94 9.95 6.90 -3.99
N ARG A 95 10.60 7.91 -4.58
CA ARG A 95 9.98 9.19 -4.90
C ARG A 95 8.90 9.03 -5.97
N ASP A 96 9.19 8.28 -7.04
CA ASP A 96 8.23 8.03 -8.11
C ASP A 96 6.99 7.32 -7.57
N TRP A 97 7.16 6.30 -6.71
CA TRP A 97 6.05 5.65 -6.02
C TRP A 97 5.28 6.63 -5.14
N SER A 98 5.96 7.49 -4.38
CA SER A 98 5.31 8.49 -3.52
C SER A 98 4.48 9.51 -4.34
N GLU A 99 4.98 9.93 -5.50
CA GLU A 99 4.24 10.79 -6.44
C GLU A 99 3.04 10.07 -7.06
N HIS A 100 3.18 8.77 -7.33
CA HIS A 100 2.06 7.92 -7.72
C HIS A 100 0.98 7.87 -6.63
N ILE A 101 1.34 7.64 -5.36
CA ILE A 101 0.38 7.63 -4.24
C ILE A 101 -0.36 8.96 -4.13
N ARG A 102 0.34 10.10 -4.19
CA ARG A 102 -0.33 11.42 -4.18
C ARG A 102 -1.29 11.60 -5.35
N THR A 103 -1.03 10.95 -6.48
CA THR A 103 -1.92 10.96 -7.64
C THR A 103 -3.16 10.10 -7.43
N VAL A 104 -3.03 8.99 -6.72
CA VAL A 104 -4.15 8.15 -6.28
C VAL A 104 -5.01 8.93 -5.30
N GLU A 105 -4.41 9.51 -4.26
CA GLU A 105 -5.07 10.34 -3.25
C GLU A 105 -5.89 11.47 -3.88
N ARG A 106 -5.33 12.24 -4.83
CA ARG A 106 -6.07 13.31 -5.52
C ARG A 106 -7.27 12.83 -6.36
N ARG A 107 -7.38 11.53 -6.63
CA ARG A 107 -8.49 10.94 -7.39
C ARG A 107 -9.55 10.30 -6.49
N THR A 108 -9.29 10.18 -5.19
CA THR A 108 -10.27 9.67 -4.24
C THR A 108 -11.35 10.73 -4.00
N VAL A 109 -12.48 10.29 -3.45
CA VAL A 109 -13.55 11.17 -3.01
C VAL A 109 -13.01 12.01 -1.86
N PRO A 110 -12.95 13.35 -2.01
CA PRO A 110 -12.43 14.20 -0.95
C PRO A 110 -13.39 14.18 0.24
N LEU A 111 -12.82 14.15 1.44
CA LEU A 111 -13.58 14.48 2.63
C LEU A 111 -13.96 15.97 2.61
N PRO A 112 -15.14 16.34 3.15
CA PRO A 112 -15.43 17.73 3.47
C PRO A 112 -14.29 18.34 4.31
N GLU A 113 -13.85 19.55 3.96
CA GLU A 113 -12.68 20.20 4.56
C GLU A 113 -12.81 20.35 6.09
N ASP A 114 -14.01 20.66 6.58
CA ASP A 114 -14.31 20.75 8.00
C ASP A 114 -14.14 19.39 8.71
N LEU A 115 -14.57 18.29 8.07
CA LEU A 115 -14.38 16.95 8.59
C LEU A 115 -12.89 16.55 8.61
N ALA A 116 -12.15 16.86 7.55
CA ALA A 116 -10.71 16.58 7.48
C ALA A 116 -9.95 17.31 8.61
N GLN A 117 -10.26 18.60 8.83
CA GLN A 117 -9.68 19.38 9.93
C GLN A 117 -10.06 18.83 11.31
N LEU A 118 -11.30 18.38 11.50
CA LEU A 118 -11.74 17.77 12.75
C LEU A 118 -11.00 16.46 13.05
N LEU A 119 -10.77 15.62 12.04
CA LEU A 119 -10.02 14.37 12.20
C LEU A 119 -8.56 14.64 12.58
N SER A 120 -7.89 15.58 11.90
CA SER A 120 -6.53 15.98 12.23
C SER A 120 -6.42 16.57 13.65
N ALA A 121 -7.34 17.47 14.03
CA ALA A 121 -7.35 18.04 15.38
C ALA A 121 -7.66 16.99 16.47
N LEU A 122 -8.43 15.95 16.15
CA LEU A 122 -8.72 14.85 17.05
C LEU A 122 -7.49 13.95 17.24
N GLU A 123 -6.76 13.65 16.17
CA GLU A 123 -5.50 12.90 16.22
C GLU A 123 -4.50 13.59 17.16
N ASP A 124 -4.22 14.88 16.95
CA ASP A 124 -3.32 15.67 17.80
C ASP A 124 -3.70 15.57 19.30
N LYS A 125 -5.00 15.66 19.59
CA LYS A 125 -5.53 15.56 20.96
C LYS A 125 -5.38 14.16 21.54
N LEU A 126 -5.57 13.12 20.74
CA LEU A 126 -5.41 11.73 21.19
C LEU A 126 -3.95 11.41 21.46
N CYS A 127 -3.02 11.87 20.61
CA CYS A 127 -1.58 11.72 20.81
C CYS A 127 -1.13 12.41 22.10
N ALA A 128 -1.50 13.67 22.31
CA ALA A 128 -1.21 14.38 23.56
C ALA A 128 -1.84 13.69 24.79
N LEU A 129 -3.10 13.25 24.68
CA LEU A 129 -3.78 12.54 25.76
C LEU A 129 -3.15 11.17 26.06
N ALA A 130 -2.56 10.51 25.07
CA ALA A 130 -1.86 9.24 25.25
C ALA A 130 -0.59 9.41 26.08
N GLU A 131 0.09 10.56 25.96
CA GLU A 131 1.25 10.91 26.80
C GLU A 131 0.83 11.24 28.23
N ASP A 132 -0.20 12.06 28.40
CA ASP A 132 -0.62 12.57 29.71
C ASP A 132 -1.49 11.58 30.52
N ALA A 133 -2.39 10.85 29.84
CA ALA A 133 -3.38 9.96 30.44
C ALA A 133 -3.74 8.76 29.52
N PRO A 134 -2.84 7.76 29.40
CA PRO A 134 -3.00 6.64 28.46
C PRO A 134 -4.35 5.90 28.56
N ALA A 135 -4.86 5.68 29.78
CA ALA A 135 -6.15 5.02 29.99
C ALA A 135 -7.34 5.85 29.47
N ALA A 136 -7.25 7.19 29.56
CA ALA A 136 -8.25 8.08 29.01
C ALA A 136 -8.20 8.11 27.48
N ALA A 137 -6.99 8.09 26.90
CA ALA A 137 -6.80 7.96 25.45
C ALA A 137 -7.43 6.66 24.92
N LEU A 138 -7.16 5.51 25.55
CA LEU A 138 -7.78 4.24 25.16
C LEU A 138 -9.31 4.27 25.29
N ARG A 139 -9.85 4.94 26.32
CA ARG A 139 -11.31 5.11 26.45
C ARG A 139 -11.89 5.97 25.31
N ALA A 140 -11.18 7.01 24.89
CA ALA A 140 -11.57 7.85 23.76
C ALA A 140 -11.53 7.08 22.44
N VAL A 141 -10.45 6.32 22.18
CA VAL A 141 -10.34 5.43 21.02
C VAL A 141 -11.48 4.42 20.99
N ALA A 142 -11.81 3.77 22.11
CA ALA A 142 -12.94 2.85 22.16
C ALA A 142 -14.30 3.53 21.86
N ALA A 143 -14.44 4.83 22.17
CA ALA A 143 -15.63 5.59 21.79
C ALA A 143 -15.66 5.92 20.29
N LEU A 144 -14.50 6.22 19.70
CA LEU A 144 -14.34 6.43 18.27
C LEU A 144 -14.62 5.14 17.49
N ASP A 145 -14.12 3.99 17.93
CA ASP A 145 -14.43 2.70 17.30
C ASP A 145 -15.93 2.45 17.23
N ARG A 146 -16.67 2.74 18.31
CA ARG A 146 -18.14 2.61 18.31
C ARG A 146 -18.80 3.60 17.35
N LEU A 147 -18.29 4.82 17.23
CA LEU A 147 -18.80 5.82 16.30
C LEU A 147 -18.54 5.38 14.85
N SER A 148 -17.30 5.00 14.53
CA SER A 148 -16.86 4.54 13.21
C SER A 148 -17.64 3.30 12.76
N ARG A 149 -17.92 2.35 13.66
CA ARG A 149 -18.78 1.19 13.36
C ARG A 149 -20.19 1.60 12.97
N ARG A 150 -20.83 2.51 13.74
CA ARG A 150 -22.19 2.98 13.43
C ARG A 150 -22.24 3.75 12.12
N ALA A 151 -21.37 4.74 11.94
CA ALA A 151 -21.32 5.56 10.74
C ALA A 151 -20.97 4.73 9.49
N GLY A 152 -20.00 3.82 9.61
CA GLY A 152 -19.62 2.93 8.52
C GLY A 152 -20.73 1.96 8.14
N ARG A 153 -21.49 1.44 9.12
CA ARG A 153 -22.66 0.58 8.85
C ARG A 153 -23.75 1.34 8.11
N GLU A 154 -24.06 2.57 8.51
CA GLU A 154 -25.03 3.41 7.80
C GLU A 154 -24.63 3.60 6.34
N ALA A 155 -23.38 4.02 6.09
CA ALA A 155 -22.86 4.21 4.74
C ALA A 155 -22.88 2.90 3.91
N ALA A 156 -22.52 1.77 4.53
CA ALA A 156 -22.55 0.47 3.87
C ALA A 156 -23.97 0.02 3.51
N CYS A 157 -24.96 0.28 4.37
CA CYS A 157 -26.37 0.04 4.06
C CYS A 157 -26.84 0.90 2.88
N THR A 158 -26.53 2.19 2.87
CA THR A 158 -26.89 3.08 1.74
C THR A 158 -26.28 2.59 0.43
N ILE A 159 -25.01 2.20 0.43
CA ILE A 159 -24.33 1.65 -0.77
C ILE A 159 -25.01 0.36 -1.26
N GLU A 160 -25.44 -0.51 -0.35
CA GLU A 160 -26.11 -1.77 -0.68
C GLU A 160 -27.53 -1.55 -1.22
N GLU A 161 -28.27 -0.61 -0.64
CA GLU A 161 -29.62 -0.23 -1.07
C GLU A 161 -29.62 0.46 -2.45
N ASP A 162 -28.63 1.31 -2.73
CA ASP A 162 -28.51 2.00 -4.01
C ASP A 162 -28.28 1.02 -5.16
N GLY A 163 -27.55 -0.09 -4.95
CA GLY A 163 -27.41 -1.23 -5.88
C GLY A 163 -26.81 -0.95 -7.27
N GLU A 164 -26.60 0.31 -7.63
CA GLU A 164 -26.17 0.75 -8.97
C GLU A 164 -24.64 0.88 -9.10
N GLN A 165 -23.91 0.96 -7.99
CA GLN A 165 -22.48 1.20 -8.00
C GLN A 165 -21.67 -0.10 -8.16
N SER A 166 -20.86 -0.18 -9.22
CA SER A 166 -19.87 -1.27 -9.36
C SER A 166 -18.76 -1.16 -8.31
N TRP A 167 -18.23 -2.29 -7.84
CA TRP A 167 -17.10 -2.33 -6.89
C TRP A 167 -15.85 -1.64 -7.44
N GLU A 168 -15.65 -1.65 -8.77
CA GLU A 168 -14.55 -0.94 -9.42
C GLU A 168 -14.70 0.58 -9.32
N ALA A 169 -15.93 1.09 -9.38
CA ALA A 169 -16.21 2.52 -9.21
C ALA A 169 -15.99 2.95 -7.76
N LEU A 170 -16.49 2.16 -6.79
CA LEU A 170 -16.28 2.42 -5.38
C LEU A 170 -14.80 2.31 -4.99
N GLY A 171 -14.08 1.30 -5.49
CA GLY A 171 -12.64 1.14 -5.28
C GLY A 171 -11.87 2.36 -5.79
N ARG A 172 -12.13 2.82 -7.02
CA ARG A 172 -11.53 4.06 -7.54
C ARG A 172 -11.84 5.28 -6.68
N ALA A 173 -13.08 5.41 -6.23
CA ALA A 173 -13.52 6.50 -5.36
C ALA A 173 -12.80 6.48 -4.00
N LEU A 174 -12.46 5.29 -3.48
CA LEU A 174 -11.77 5.12 -2.19
C LEU A 174 -10.24 4.98 -2.33
N GLY A 175 -9.70 4.95 -3.55
CA GLY A 175 -8.27 4.71 -3.79
C GLY A 175 -7.81 3.28 -3.46
N ILE A 176 -8.71 2.30 -3.49
CA ILE A 176 -8.42 0.88 -3.22
C ILE A 176 -8.91 -0.01 -4.36
N ASP A 177 -8.50 -1.28 -4.37
CA ASP A 177 -9.01 -2.25 -5.35
C ASP A 177 -10.46 -2.67 -5.07
N ALA A 178 -11.12 -3.22 -6.09
CA ALA A 178 -12.54 -3.58 -6.04
C ALA A 178 -12.85 -4.65 -4.97
N ASP A 179 -11.96 -5.63 -4.79
CA ASP A 179 -12.14 -6.68 -3.79
C ASP A 179 -12.02 -6.12 -2.37
N ARG A 180 -11.10 -5.18 -2.15
CA ARG A 180 -10.96 -4.47 -0.86
C ARG A 180 -12.14 -3.54 -0.59
N ALA A 181 -12.66 -2.85 -1.61
CA ALA A 181 -13.88 -2.04 -1.48
C ALA A 181 -15.09 -2.90 -1.09
N ARG A 182 -15.28 -4.04 -1.77
CA ARG A 182 -16.32 -5.02 -1.42
C ARG A 182 -16.13 -5.56 -0.01
N SER A 183 -14.91 -5.89 0.38
CA SER A 183 -14.58 -6.40 1.71
C SER A 183 -14.84 -5.36 2.80
N LEU A 184 -14.58 -4.08 2.52
CA LEU A 184 -14.84 -2.97 3.43
C LEU A 184 -16.33 -2.80 3.69
N VAL A 185 -17.15 -2.75 2.63
CA VAL A 185 -18.61 -2.65 2.76
C VAL A 185 -19.17 -3.87 3.51
N THR A 186 -18.77 -5.08 3.11
CA THR A 186 -19.20 -6.32 3.77
C THR A 186 -18.82 -6.32 5.26
N ARG A 187 -17.63 -5.85 5.62
CA ARG A 187 -17.20 -5.74 7.02
C ARG A 187 -18.14 -4.86 7.82
N TYR A 188 -18.51 -3.69 7.32
CA TYR A 188 -19.41 -2.78 8.04
C TYR A 188 -20.86 -3.27 8.12
N LEU A 189 -21.32 -4.06 7.14
CA LEU A 189 -22.62 -4.72 7.22
C LEU A 189 -22.67 -5.81 8.30
N LEU A 190 -21.54 -6.50 8.54
CA LEU A 190 -21.42 -7.60 9.52
C LEU A 190 -21.09 -7.13 10.95
N LEU A 191 -20.69 -5.88 11.13
CA LEU A 191 -20.41 -5.33 12.46
C LEU A 191 -21.73 -4.97 13.16
N HIS A 192 -22.08 -5.74 14.19
CA HIS A 192 -23.19 -5.48 15.11
C HIS A 192 -22.74 -4.65 16.33
#